data_AF-A0A1X7KPW8-F1
#
_entry.id   AF-A0A1X7KPW8-F1
#
_cell.length_a   1.000
_cell.length_b   1.000
_cell.length_c   1.000
_cell.angle_alpha   90.00
_cell.angle_beta   90.00
_cell.angle_gamma   90.00
#
_symmetry.space_group_name_H-M   'P 1'
#
loop_
_entity.id
_entity.type
_entity.pdbx_description
1 polymer ?
#
loop_
_entity_poly.entity_id
_entity_poly.type
_entity_poly.pdbx_seq_one_letter_code
_entity_poly.pdbx_strand_id
1 'polypeptide(L)'
;MKFKSLSETKYTWMMMIILSIIAILFKSFYRTYIYANHINDFGIADSSPNFFAGLIIVFFYFTQYQNMSLRKYAIYSAIGLVGYELIQGTVFKHNYFDYKDIIASILGTYVGYLIGAKLKREPILDGQK
;
A
#
# COMPACT_ATOMS: atom_id res chain seq x y z
N MET A 1 2.82 10.39 16.88
CA MET A 1 1.92 9.25 16.57
C MET A 1 1.86 8.34 17.78
N LYS A 2 0.66 7.91 18.21
CA LYS A 2 0.51 6.90 19.27
C LYS A 2 0.06 5.60 18.61
N PHE A 3 0.74 4.50 18.86
CA PHE A 3 0.39 3.19 18.30
C PHE A 3 -0.57 2.45 19.23
N LYS A 4 -1.46 1.64 18.66
CA LYS A 4 -2.23 0.64 19.40
C LYS A 4 -1.28 -0.43 19.95
N SER A 5 -1.76 -1.25 20.88
CA SER A 5 -0.91 -2.29 21.43
C SER A 5 -0.52 -3.33 20.37
N LEU A 6 0.65 -3.96 20.54
CA LEU A 6 1.10 -4.99 19.61
C LEU A 6 0.18 -6.22 19.66
N SER A 7 -0.38 -6.56 20.82
CA SER A 7 -1.34 -7.66 20.96
C SER A 7 -2.57 -7.50 20.07
N GLU A 8 -3.06 -6.27 19.90
CA GLU A 8 -4.20 -5.93 19.03
C GLU A 8 -3.84 -5.87 17.54
N THR A 9 -2.59 -5.55 17.21
CA THR A 9 -2.18 -5.21 15.83
C THR A 9 -1.14 -6.14 15.22
N LYS A 10 -0.71 -7.18 15.94
CA LYS A 10 0.34 -8.13 15.53
C LYS A 10 0.12 -8.70 14.13
N TYR A 11 -1.12 -9.07 13.80
CA TYR A 11 -1.44 -9.63 12.48
C TYR A 11 -1.37 -8.58 11.37
N THR A 12 -1.75 -7.33 11.65
CA THR A 12 -1.57 -6.23 10.69
C THR A 12 -0.08 -5.96 10.45
N TRP A 13 0.75 -5.99 11.50
CA TRP A 13 2.20 -5.87 11.37
C TRP A 13 2.81 -7.01 10.55
N MET A 14 2.46 -8.27 10.86
CA MET A 14 2.91 -9.44 10.08
C MET A 14 2.48 -9.32 8.61
N MET A 15 1.24 -8.91 8.35
CA MET A 15 0.74 -8.70 7.00
C MET A 15 1.54 -7.63 6.26
N MET A 16 1.86 -6.49 6.89
CA MET A 16 2.70 -5.45 6.27
C MET A 16 4.10 -5.95 5.94
N ILE A 17 4.72 -6.77 6.81
CA ILE A 17 6.03 -7.36 6.55
C ILE A 17 5.95 -8.29 5.33
N ILE A 18 4.96 -9.17 5.28
CA ILE A 18 4.74 -10.09 4.14
C ILE A 18 4.52 -9.31 2.86
N LEU A 19 3.66 -8.28 2.87
CA LEU A 19 3.40 -7.43 1.71
C LEU A 19 4.64 -6.67 1.26
N SER A 20 5.50 -6.24 2.19
CA SER A 20 6.77 -5.57 1.86
C SER A 20 7.73 -6.54 1.18
N ILE A 21 7.82 -7.79 1.66
CA ILE A 21 8.61 -8.84 1.01
C ILE A 21 8.07 -9.10 -0.40
N ILE A 22 6.75 -9.25 -0.55
CA ILE A 22 6.11 -9.45 -1.87
C ILE A 22 6.43 -8.26 -2.79
N ALA A 23 6.30 -7.02 -2.32
CA ALA A 23 6.60 -5.83 -3.12
C ALA A 23 8.07 -5.81 -3.60
N ILE A 24 9.01 -6.20 -2.73
CA ILE A 24 10.43 -6.33 -3.10
C ILE A 24 10.61 -7.42 -4.17
N LEU A 25 10.01 -8.61 -3.98
CA LEU A 25 10.08 -9.70 -4.96
C LEU A 25 9.48 -9.30 -6.32
N PHE A 26 8.41 -8.53 -6.31
CA PHE A 26 7.80 -8.01 -7.54
C PHE A 26 8.75 -7.03 -8.25
N LYS A 27 9.36 -6.11 -7.50
CA LYS A 27 10.29 -5.11 -8.03
C LYS A 27 11.59 -5.73 -8.56
N SER A 28 12.12 -6.76 -7.89
CA SER A 28 13.42 -7.35 -8.25
C SER A 28 13.29 -8.54 -9.19
N PHE A 29 12.61 -9.61 -8.77
CA PHE A 29 12.60 -10.88 -9.50
C PHE A 29 11.53 -10.90 -10.59
N TYR A 30 10.29 -10.58 -10.25
CA TYR A 30 9.18 -10.65 -11.19
C TYR A 30 9.36 -9.68 -12.35
N ARG A 31 9.67 -8.40 -12.08
CA ARG A 31 9.94 -7.41 -13.13
C ARG A 31 11.08 -7.85 -14.06
N THR A 32 12.19 -8.31 -13.49
CA THR A 32 13.33 -8.82 -14.29
C THR A 32 12.91 -10.00 -15.17
N TYR A 33 12.13 -10.94 -14.62
CA TYR A 33 11.61 -12.09 -15.38
C TYR A 33 10.71 -11.65 -16.53
N ILE A 34 9.74 -10.76 -16.29
CA ILE A 34 8.83 -10.25 -17.32
C ILE A 34 9.60 -9.58 -18.46
N TYR A 35 10.56 -8.70 -18.13
CA TYR A 35 11.37 -8.01 -19.12
C TYR A 35 12.28 -8.95 -19.89
N ALA A 36 12.95 -9.89 -19.22
CA ALA A 36 13.89 -10.83 -19.85
C ALA A 36 13.20 -11.81 -20.79
N ASN A 37 11.93 -12.14 -20.54
CA ASN A 37 11.15 -13.05 -21.38
C ASN A 37 10.21 -12.31 -22.36
N HIS A 38 10.29 -10.98 -22.44
CA HIS A 38 9.42 -10.14 -23.27
C HIS A 38 7.91 -10.42 -23.08
N ILE A 39 7.52 -10.74 -21.85
CA ILE A 39 6.13 -11.05 -21.51
C ILE A 39 5.35 -9.73 -21.41
N ASN A 40 4.21 -9.65 -22.10
CA ASN A 40 3.28 -8.54 -21.92
C ASN A 40 2.35 -8.85 -20.74
N ASP A 41 2.67 -8.35 -19.55
CA ASP A 41 1.85 -8.48 -18.35
C ASP A 41 0.95 -7.25 -18.11
N PHE A 42 0.71 -6.46 -19.15
CA PHE A 42 -0.07 -5.23 -19.11
C PHE A 42 0.49 -4.12 -18.19
N GLY A 43 1.73 -4.25 -17.70
CA GLY A 43 2.39 -3.28 -16.82
C GLY A 43 2.19 -3.55 -15.33
N ILE A 44 1.84 -4.80 -14.96
CA ILE A 44 1.79 -5.23 -13.56
C ILE A 44 3.19 -5.18 -12.94
N ALA A 45 4.22 -5.59 -13.68
CA ALA A 45 5.62 -5.55 -13.24
C ALA A 45 6.06 -4.14 -12.82
N ASP A 46 5.54 -3.12 -13.50
CA ASP A 46 5.91 -1.71 -13.30
C ASP A 46 5.15 -1.11 -12.12
N SER A 47 3.84 -1.37 -12.07
CA SER A 47 2.92 -0.70 -11.16
C SER A 47 2.64 -1.43 -9.84
N SER A 48 2.98 -2.72 -9.75
CA SER A 48 2.75 -3.52 -8.54
C SER A 48 3.42 -2.96 -7.27
N PRO A 49 4.64 -2.39 -7.28
CA PRO A 49 5.22 -1.83 -6.06
C PRO A 49 4.39 -0.66 -5.52
N ASN A 50 3.82 0.18 -6.38
CA ASN A 50 2.97 1.31 -6.01
C ASN A 50 1.64 0.86 -5.41
N PHE A 51 1.05 -0.20 -5.96
CA PHE A 51 -0.12 -0.84 -5.36
C PHE A 51 0.17 -1.31 -3.92
N PHE A 52 1.27 -2.05 -3.72
CA PHE A 52 1.64 -2.53 -2.38
C PHE A 52 1.99 -1.38 -1.43
N ALA A 53 2.64 -0.33 -1.91
CA ALA A 53 2.92 0.86 -1.10
C ALA A 53 1.64 1.52 -0.59
N GLY A 54 0.63 1.71 -1.46
CA GLY A 54 -0.68 2.22 -1.06
C GLY A 54 -1.38 1.35 -0.02
N LEU A 55 -1.32 0.03 -0.20
CA LEU A 55 -1.88 -0.94 0.73
C LEU A 55 -1.22 -0.87 2.13
N ILE A 56 0.12 -0.89 2.15
CA ILE A 56 0.93 -0.86 3.37
C ILE A 56 0.72 0.45 4.14
N ILE A 57 0.67 1.60 3.46
CA ILE A 57 0.45 2.90 4.11
C ILE A 57 -0.89 2.93 4.86
N VAL A 58 -1.97 2.39 4.26
CA VAL A 58 -3.27 2.35 4.94
C VAL A 58 -3.23 1.43 6.16
N PHE A 59 -2.56 0.29 6.07
CA PHE A 59 -2.37 -0.60 7.23
C PHE A 59 -1.50 0.03 8.32
N PHE A 60 -0.51 0.82 7.94
CA PHE A 60 0.30 1.56 8.90
C PHE A 60 -0.53 2.59 9.67
N TYR A 61 -1.45 3.30 9.00
CA TYR A 61 -2.42 4.15 9.69
C TYR A 61 -3.40 3.33 10.54
N PHE A 62 -3.78 2.12 10.13
CA PHE A 62 -4.64 1.25 10.93
C PHE A 62 -4.02 0.84 12.27
N THR A 63 -2.70 0.65 12.35
CA THR A 63 -2.01 0.28 13.61
C THR A 63 -1.88 1.43 14.61
N GLN A 64 -2.24 2.65 14.22
CA GLN A 64 -2.12 3.84 15.03
C GLN A 64 -3.47 4.26 15.64
N TYR A 65 -3.42 4.99 16.75
CA TYR A 65 -4.57 5.76 17.23
C TYR A 65 -4.81 6.91 16.25
N GLN A 66 -5.99 6.91 15.64
CA GLN A 66 -6.33 7.82 14.57
C GLN A 66 -7.20 8.97 15.10
N ASN A 67 -6.84 10.21 14.79
CA ASN A 67 -7.66 11.39 15.08
C ASN A 67 -8.72 11.64 13.99
N MET A 68 -8.68 10.86 12.91
CA MET A 68 -9.62 10.92 11.79
C MET A 68 -10.06 9.51 11.41
N SER A 69 -11.15 9.39 10.65
CA SER A 69 -11.57 8.08 10.13
C SER A 69 -10.52 7.48 9.19
N LEU A 70 -10.39 6.15 9.18
CA LEU A 70 -9.51 5.42 8.25
C LEU A 70 -9.77 5.80 6.77
N ARG A 71 -11.03 6.10 6.41
CA ARG A 71 -11.40 6.59 5.07
C ARG A 71 -10.66 7.87 4.70
N LYS A 72 -10.60 8.85 5.61
CA LYS A 72 -9.88 10.11 5.39
C LYS A 72 -8.38 9.86 5.22
N TYR A 73 -7.79 8.99 6.05
CA TYR A 73 -6.39 8.61 5.90
C TYR A 73 -6.10 7.91 4.58
N ALA A 74 -6.97 7.02 4.12
CA ALA A 74 -6.81 6.37 2.81
C ALA A 74 -6.86 7.40 1.66
N ILE A 75 -7.79 8.37 1.73
CA ILE A 75 -7.87 9.46 0.73
C ILE A 75 -6.60 10.31 0.76
N TYR A 76 -6.13 10.75 1.94
CA TYR A 76 -4.91 11.55 2.05
C TYR A 76 -3.67 10.77 1.62
N SER A 77 -3.64 9.46 1.87
CA SER A 77 -2.57 8.58 1.40
C SER A 77 -2.57 8.48 -0.13
N ALA A 78 -3.76 8.33 -0.75
CA ALA A 78 -3.89 8.34 -2.20
C ALA A 78 -3.42 9.68 -2.78
N ILE A 79 -3.86 10.81 -2.23
CA ILE A 79 -3.43 12.15 -2.66
C ILE A 79 -1.91 12.30 -2.51
N GLY A 80 -1.34 11.87 -1.39
CA GLY A 80 0.10 11.92 -1.14
C GLY A 80 0.90 11.10 -2.15
N LEU A 81 0.48 9.87 -2.46
CA LEU A 81 1.13 9.01 -3.44
C LEU A 81 0.99 9.55 -4.87
N VAL A 82 -0.19 10.04 -5.25
CA VAL A 82 -0.40 10.66 -6.56
C VAL A 82 0.44 11.94 -6.69
N GLY A 83 0.50 12.75 -5.64
CA GLY A 83 1.35 13.93 -5.59
C GLY A 83 2.84 13.58 -5.70
N TYR A 84 3.27 12.50 -5.05
CA TYR A 84 4.63 11.97 -5.18
C TYR A 84 4.94 11.59 -6.63
N GLU A 85 4.07 10.84 -7.30
CA GLU A 85 4.27 10.46 -8.71
C GLU A 85 4.29 11.67 -9.65
N LEU A 86 3.42 12.66 -9.43
CA LEU A 86 3.40 13.90 -10.21
C LEU A 86 4.70 14.71 -10.05
N ILE A 87 5.19 14.84 -8.81
CA ILE A 87 6.47 15.50 -8.53
C ILE A 87 7.61 14.69 -9.14
N GLN A 88 7.56 13.37 -9.03
CA GLN A 88 8.60 12.50 -9.51
C GLN A 88 8.76 12.60 -11.03
N GLY A 89 7.65 12.56 -11.78
CA GLY A 89 7.65 12.69 -13.23
C GLY A 89 7.99 14.09 -13.76
N THR A 90 7.96 15.12 -12.92
CA THR A 90 8.23 16.51 -13.33
C THR A 90 9.56 17.06 -12.84
N VAL A 91 10.03 16.66 -11.66
CA VAL A 91 11.22 17.22 -10.99
C VAL A 91 12.44 16.32 -11.15
N PHE A 92 12.28 14.99 -11.10
CA PHE A 92 13.41 14.07 -11.27
C PHE A 92 13.57 13.71 -12.74
N LYS A 93 14.56 14.35 -13.39
CA LYS A 93 14.87 14.26 -14.83
C LYS A 93 15.02 12.85 -15.44
N HIS A 94 14.97 11.78 -14.66
CA HIS A 94 15.16 10.39 -15.11
C HIS A 94 14.00 9.47 -14.72
N ASN A 95 12.95 9.98 -14.07
CA ASN A 95 11.75 9.23 -13.78
C ASN A 95 10.61 9.74 -14.66
N TYR A 96 9.97 8.83 -15.39
CA TYR A 96 8.84 9.15 -16.25
C TYR A 96 7.57 9.18 -15.40
N PHE A 97 6.68 10.12 -15.72
CA PHE A 97 5.32 10.10 -15.23
C PHE A 97 4.62 8.82 -15.72
N ASP A 98 4.25 7.91 -14.82
CA ASP A 98 3.49 6.70 -15.14
C ASP A 98 2.08 6.77 -14.55
N TYR A 99 1.09 6.94 -15.44
CA TYR A 99 -0.31 6.96 -15.03
C TYR A 99 -0.78 5.62 -14.45
N LYS A 100 -0.11 4.50 -14.79
CA LYS A 100 -0.39 3.18 -14.21
C LYS A 100 -0.01 3.15 -12.74
N ASP A 101 1.07 3.83 -12.34
CA ASP A 101 1.51 3.92 -10.94
C ASP A 101 0.55 4.77 -10.09
N ILE A 102 -0.04 5.80 -10.68
CA ILE A 102 -1.15 6.58 -10.08
C ILE A 102 -2.36 5.67 -9.84
N ILE A 103 -2.80 4.94 -10.86
CA ILE A 103 -3.94 4.02 -10.75
C ILE A 103 -3.66 2.95 -9.71
N ALA A 104 -2.46 2.35 -9.72
CA ALA A 104 -2.04 1.35 -8.76
C ALA A 104 -2.03 1.88 -7.32
N SER A 105 -1.55 3.10 -7.11
CA SER A 105 -1.56 3.75 -5.79
C SER A 105 -2.98 3.99 -5.26
N ILE A 106 -3.89 4.46 -6.13
CA ILE A 106 -5.31 4.64 -5.78
C ILE A 106 -5.97 3.29 -5.46
N LEU A 107 -5.74 2.27 -6.29
CA LEU A 107 -6.28 0.93 -6.04
C LEU A 107 -5.71 0.33 -4.75
N GLY A 108 -4.42 0.47 -4.49
CA GLY A 108 -3.76 -0.05 -3.29
C GLY A 108 -4.33 0.56 -2.01
N THR A 109 -4.47 1.89 -1.99
CA THR A 109 -5.09 2.60 -0.86
C THR A 109 -6.57 2.26 -0.70
N TYR A 110 -7.32 2.10 -1.80
CA TYR A 110 -8.72 1.71 -1.76
C TYR A 110 -8.90 0.28 -1.21
N VAL A 111 -8.14 -0.69 -1.70
CA VAL A 111 -8.15 -2.08 -1.20
C VAL A 111 -7.73 -2.13 0.26
N GLY A 112 -6.70 -1.36 0.65
CA GLY A 112 -6.25 -1.25 2.04
C GLY A 112 -7.34 -0.71 2.95
N TYR A 113 -8.10 0.27 2.48
CA TYR A 113 -9.26 0.78 3.19
C TYR A 113 -10.35 -0.29 3.36
N LEU A 114 -10.70 -1.03 2.30
CA LEU A 114 -11.72 -2.09 2.39
C LEU A 114 -11.32 -3.17 3.40
N ILE A 115 -10.08 -3.64 3.35
CA ILE A 115 -9.55 -4.64 4.29
C ILE A 115 -9.53 -4.07 5.70
N GLY A 116 -8.97 -2.88 5.90
CA GLY A 116 -8.91 -2.24 7.21
C GLY A 116 -10.30 -1.92 7.79
N ALA A 117 -11.28 -1.58 6.95
CA ALA A 117 -12.66 -1.38 7.38
C ALA A 117 -13.33 -2.69 7.82
N LYS A 118 -13.02 -3.81 7.14
CA LYS A 118 -13.49 -5.15 7.56
C LYS A 118 -12.85 -5.56 8.88
N LEU A 119 -11.54 -5.41 9.02
CA LEU A 119 -10.80 -5.69 10.27
C LEU A 119 -11.30 -4.84 11.46
N LYS A 120 -11.81 -3.63 11.21
CA LYS A 120 -12.41 -2.79 12.26
C LYS A 120 -13.80 -3.28 12.69
N ARG A 121 -14.54 -3.93 11.78
CA ARG A 121 -15.90 -4.44 12.04
C ARG A 121 -15.87 -5.80 12.72
N GLU A 122 -14.85 -6.60 12.42
CA GLU A 122 -14.57 -7.81 13.20
C GLU A 122 -14.10 -7.36 14.58
N PRO A 123 -14.75 -7.78 15.69
CA PRO A 123 -14.19 -7.60 17.00
C PRO A 123 -12.87 -8.36 16.98
N ILE A 124 -11.76 -7.64 17.00
CA ILE A 124 -10.41 -8.23 17.04
C ILE A 124 -10.32 -8.95 18.38
N LEU A 125 -10.71 -10.22 18.37
CA LEU A 125 -10.65 -11.20 19.45
C LEU A 125 -11.35 -10.75 20.72
N ASP A 126 -12.60 -11.22 20.87
CA ASP A 126 -13.28 -11.35 22.15
C ASP A 126 -12.33 -12.09 23.12
N GLY A 127 -11.70 -11.31 23.98
CA GLY A 127 -10.56 -11.72 24.78
C GLY A 127 -10.36 -10.65 25.84
N GLN A 128 -11.07 -10.85 26.95
CA GLN A 128 -11.09 -10.07 28.19
C GLN A 128 -12.23 -9.04 28.29
N LYS A 129 -13.42 -9.58 28.60
CA LYS A 129 -14.19 -9.07 29.74
C LYS A 129 -13.89 -9.94 30.95
#